data_AF-B7JYN6-F1
#
_entry.id   AF-B7JYN6-F1
#
_cell.length_a   1.000
_cell.length_b   1.000
_cell.length_c   1.000
_cell.angle_alpha   90.00
_cell.angle_beta   90.00
_cell.angle_gamma   90.00
#
_symmetry.space_group_name_H-M   'P 1'
#
loop_
_entity.id
_entity.type
_entity.pdbx_description
1 polymer ?
#
loop_
_entity_poly.entity_id
_entity_poly.type
_entity_poly.pdbx_seq_one_letter_code
_entity_poly.pdbx_strand_id
1 'polypeptide(L)' 'MTQRLKRWESPRRQGRNDKGKGGSARQRQLKKQQQMLRKKLKEHPDNNNKNQSTREEKKPSLPFIFV' A
#
# COMPACT_ATOMS: atom_id res chain seq x y z
N MET A 1 -28.72 -6.43 -21.79
CA MET A 1 -28.84 -5.10 -21.17
C MET A 1 -27.46 -4.52 -20.94
N THR A 2 -27.04 -3.51 -21.72
CA THR A 2 -25.73 -2.86 -21.55
C THR A 2 -25.87 -1.64 -20.65
N GLN A 3 -25.43 -1.72 -19.40
CA GLN A 3 -25.35 -0.55 -18.52
C GLN A 3 -24.25 0.39 -19.03
N ARG A 4 -24.64 1.57 -19.54
CA ARG A 4 -23.70 2.65 -19.89
C ARG A 4 -23.39 3.44 -18.61
N LEU A 5 -22.11 3.48 -18.20
CA LEU A 5 -21.68 4.27 -17.03
C LEU A 5 -21.94 5.77 -17.25
N LYS A 6 -22.23 6.50 -16.17
CA LYS A 6 -22.47 7.95 -16.23
C LYS A 6 -21.20 8.66 -16.69
N ARG A 7 -21.31 9.81 -17.38
CA ARG A 7 -20.14 10.54 -17.94
C ARG A 7 -19.06 10.92 -16.91
N TRP A 8 -19.46 11.19 -15.67
CA TRP A 8 -18.54 11.47 -14.54
C TRP A 8 -18.01 10.19 -13.85
N GLU A 9 -18.56 9.06 -14.25
CA GLU A 9 -18.27 7.69 -13.79
C GLU A 9 -17.52 6.90 -14.87
N SER A 10 -17.28 7.51 -16.05
CA SER A 10 -16.38 6.98 -17.07
C SER A 10 -15.06 6.63 -16.40
N PRO A 11 -14.52 5.40 -16.57
CA PRO A 11 -13.27 4.99 -15.96
C PRO A 11 -12.25 6.08 -16.22
N ARG A 12 -11.86 6.80 -15.16
CA ARG A 12 -10.86 7.86 -15.26
C ARG A 12 -9.68 7.23 -15.97
N ARG A 13 -9.30 7.76 -17.15
CA ARG A 13 -8.24 7.16 -17.98
C ARG A 13 -7.10 6.72 -17.07
N GLN A 14 -6.75 5.43 -17.15
CA GLN A 14 -5.62 4.89 -16.41
C GLN A 14 -4.40 5.75 -16.76
N GLY A 15 -3.70 6.24 -15.74
CA GLY A 15 -2.44 6.97 -15.91
C GLY A 15 -2.42 8.47 -15.58
N ARG A 16 -3.50 9.05 -15.03
CA ARG A 16 -3.45 10.42 -14.46
C ARG A 16 -2.40 10.58 -13.34
N ASN A 17 -2.07 9.48 -12.66
CA ASN A 17 -1.10 9.42 -11.56
C ASN A 17 0.17 8.62 -11.95
N ASP A 18 0.60 8.64 -13.20
CA ASP A 18 1.86 7.98 -13.58
C ASP A 18 3.05 8.95 -13.59
N LYS A 19 2.78 10.26 -13.59
CA LYS A 19 3.79 11.33 -13.62
C LYS A 19 3.57 12.35 -12.49
N GLY A 20 4.61 13.16 -12.22
CA GLY A 20 4.57 14.21 -11.19
C GLY A 20 4.59 13.71 -9.75
N LYS A 21 4.19 14.57 -8.82
CA LYS A 21 4.22 14.29 -7.37
C LYS A 21 3.31 13.12 -6.98
N GLY A 22 2.11 13.06 -7.54
CA GLY A 22 1.14 11.97 -7.30
C GLY A 22 1.62 10.61 -7.81
N GLY A 23 2.25 10.59 -9.00
CA GLY A 23 2.76 9.35 -9.55
C GLY A 23 4.02 8.82 -8.87
N SER A 24 4.95 9.69 -8.53
CA SER A 24 6.14 9.29 -7.77
C SER A 24 5.77 8.78 -6.36
N ALA A 25 4.77 9.38 -5.69
CA ALA A 25 4.25 8.88 -4.42
C ALA A 25 3.63 7.47 -4.56
N ARG A 26 2.83 7.25 -5.61
CA ARG A 26 2.22 5.94 -5.89
C ARG A 26 3.27 4.87 -6.20
N GLN A 27 4.29 5.20 -6.99
CA GLN A 27 5.42 4.30 -7.27
C GLN A 27 6.17 3.91 -5.99
N ARG A 28 6.40 4.85 -5.07
CA ARG A 28 7.03 4.58 -3.77
C ARG A 28 6.18 3.63 -2.92
N GLN A 29 4.85 3.80 -2.90
CA GLN A 29 3.95 2.90 -2.18
C GLN A 29 4.02 1.48 -2.75
N LEU A 30 3.97 1.32 -4.07
CA LEU A 30 4.08 0.02 -4.72
C LEU A 30 5.43 -0.65 -4.45
N LYS A 31 6.53 0.11 -4.53
CA LYS A 31 7.87 -0.39 -4.19
C LYS A 31 7.94 -0.89 -2.74
N LYS A 32 7.34 -0.16 -1.80
CA LYS A 32 7.27 -0.57 -0.39
C LYS A 32 6.47 -1.87 -0.21
N GLN A 33 5.31 -1.97 -0.86
CA GLN A 33 4.49 -3.20 -0.83
C GLN A 33 5.26 -4.40 -1.39
N GLN A 34 5.92 -4.24 -2.54
CA GLN A 34 6.74 -5.30 -3.14
C GLN A 34 7.91 -5.72 -2.25
N GLN A 35 8.60 -4.76 -1.63
CA GLN A 35 9.68 -5.07 -0.68
C GLN A 35 9.17 -5.86 0.53
N MET A 36 8.03 -5.47 1.10
CA MET A 36 7.39 -6.20 2.20
C MET A 36 6.98 -7.61 1.77
N LEU A 37 6.42 -7.77 0.56
CA LEU A 37 6.08 -9.08 0.02
C LEU A 37 7.32 -9.96 -0.15
N ARG A 38 8.42 -9.42 -0.69
CA ARG A 38 9.69 -10.15 -0.82
C ARG A 38 10.24 -10.59 0.53
N LYS A 39 10.15 -9.75 1.56
CA LYS A 39 10.54 -10.14 2.93
C LYS A 39 9.67 -11.28 3.45
N LYS A 40 8.34 -11.15 3.37
CA LYS A 40 7.40 -12.20 3.79
C LYS A 40 7.64 -13.53 3.09
N LEU A 41 7.87 -13.51 1.77
CA LEU A 41 8.16 -14.71 0.99
C LEU A 41 9.53 -15.31 1.33
N LYS A 42 10.55 -14.46 1.54
CA LYS A 42 11.89 -14.92 1.93
C LYS A 42 11.94 -15.45 3.37
N GLU A 43 11.13 -14.91 4.26
CA GLU A 43 11.00 -15.37 5.64
C GLU A 43 10.30 -16.74 5.74
N HIS A 44 9.70 -17.24 4.66
CA HIS A 44 8.83 -18.43 4.67
C HIS A 44 9.43 -19.77 4.19
N PRO A 45 10.73 -20.05 4.39
CA PRO A 45 11.16 -21.45 4.55
C PRO A 45 11.68 -21.81 5.95
N ASP A 46 12.13 -20.87 6.79
CA ASP A 46 12.93 -21.23 8.00
C ASP A 46 12.42 -20.67 9.35
N ASN A 47 11.31 -19.92 9.39
CA ASN A 47 10.86 -19.23 10.61
C ASN A 47 9.71 -19.92 11.38
N ASN A 48 9.64 -21.25 11.36
CA ASN A 48 8.83 -21.96 12.37
C ASN A 48 9.45 -21.91 13.79
N ASN A 49 10.65 -21.33 13.97
CA ASN A 49 11.42 -21.44 15.21
C ASN A 49 11.99 -20.14 15.81
N LYS A 50 11.54 -18.93 15.42
CA LYS A 50 12.06 -17.71 16.05
C LYS A 50 10.97 -16.81 16.63
N ASN A 51 10.69 -17.12 17.89
CA ASN A 51 10.56 -16.18 19.00
C ASN A 51 9.26 -15.37 19.04
N GLN A 52 8.31 -15.95 19.78
CA GLN A 52 7.52 -15.20 20.74
C GLN A 52 8.48 -14.40 21.64
N SER A 53 8.69 -13.12 21.35
CA SER A 53 9.20 -12.18 22.35
C SER A 53 8.35 -10.92 22.28
N THR A 54 7.42 -10.87 23.23
CA THR A 54 6.72 -9.69 23.74
C THR A 54 7.44 -8.37 23.45
N ARG A 55 6.86 -7.55 22.58
CA ARG A 55 7.21 -6.13 22.47
C ARG A 55 5.92 -5.33 22.49
N GLU A 56 5.51 -4.98 23.70
CA GLU A 56 4.56 -3.89 23.93
C GLU A 56 5.21 -2.60 23.42
N GLU A 57 4.95 -2.24 22.17
CA GLU A 57 5.35 -0.93 21.64
C GLU A 57 4.13 -0.02 21.63
N LYS A 58 4.18 0.97 22.53
CA LYS A 58 3.27 2.11 22.63
C LYS A 58 3.03 2.68 21.23
N LYS A 59 1.78 2.65 20.77
CA LYS A 59 1.37 3.31 19.53
C LYS A 59 1.68 4.81 19.67
N PRO A 60 2.58 5.42 18.88
CA PRO A 60 2.53 6.87 18.77
C PRO A 60 1.21 7.21 18.09
N SER A 61 0.30 7.81 18.84
CA SER A 61 -0.91 8.43 18.32
C SER A 61 -0.48 9.48 17.30
N LEU A 62 -0.52 9.14 16.02
CA LEU A 62 -0.35 10.10 14.95
C LEU A 62 -1.48 11.13 15.10
N PRO A 63 -1.19 12.44 15.27
CA PRO A 63 -2.25 13.42 15.32
C PRO A 63 -2.93 13.45 13.94
N PHE A 64 -4.21 13.12 13.91
CA PHE A 64 -5.08 13.41 12.78
C PHE A 64 -5.19 14.93 12.66
N ILE A 65 -4.31 15.54 11.87
CA ILE A 65 -4.46 16.94 11.48
C ILE A 65 -5.48 16.95 10.33
N PHE A 66 -6.74 17.24 10.68
CA PHE A 66 -7.74 17.71 9.73
C PHE A 66 -7.46 19.19 9.45
N VAL A 67 -7.09 19.51 8.21
CA VAL A 67 -7.16 20.85 7.62
C VAL A 67 -7.88 20.70 6.29
#